data_AF-A0A7J6GAF5-F1
#
_entry.id   AF-A0A7J6GAF5-F1
#
_cell.length_a   1.000
_cell.length_b   1.000
_cell.length_c   1.000
_cell.angle_alpha   90.00
_cell.angle_beta   90.00
_cell.angle_gamma   90.00
#
_symmetry.space_group_name_H-M   'P 1'
#
loop_
_entity.id
_entity.type
_entity.pdbx_description
1 polymer ?
#
loop_
_entity_poly.entity_id
_entity_poly.type
_entity_poly.pdbx_seq_one_letter_code
_entity_poly.pdbx_strand_id
1 'polypeptide(L)'
;MSLPPTLDLSYNKLSGSILPEFGNLKMLRYLDLKFNNLSGPIPSTLAGLRNLEALDFSHNKLSGTIPSSLESLSFLSKFNVAYNQLHGKIPSRGQFSSFPSLSFVGNIDLCGDYTNIICTKSNIPREATHQSHRDESFTNGIIVGGAFGFVFVFGASLFPEILRYAGPMKRLRTHKLSINPT
;
A
#
# COMPACT_ATOMS: atom_id res chain seq x y z
N MET A 1 20.48 6.57 -33.20
CA MET A 1 20.52 6.50 -31.72
C MET A 1 19.17 5.97 -31.25
N SER A 2 19.13 4.88 -30.49
CA SER A 2 17.88 4.41 -29.85
C SER A 2 17.60 5.24 -28.59
N LEU A 3 16.33 5.53 -28.34
CA LEU A 3 15.92 6.13 -27.08
C LEU A 3 16.19 5.16 -25.93
N PRO A 4 16.51 5.66 -24.72
CA PRO A 4 16.72 4.80 -23.57
C PRO A 4 15.44 4.02 -23.23
N PRO A 5 15.55 2.74 -22.81
CA PRO A 5 14.38 1.96 -22.41
C PRO A 5 13.66 2.63 -21.23
N THR A 6 12.40 2.99 -21.47
CA THR A 6 11.56 3.79 -20.57
C THR A 6 10.22 3.10 -20.37
N LEU A 7 9.75 3.09 -19.12
CA LEU A 7 8.40 2.71 -18.75
C LEU A 7 7.77 3.91 -18.05
N ASP A 8 6.94 4.63 -18.78
CA ASP A 8 6.19 5.77 -18.28
C ASP A 8 4.70 5.39 -18.21
N LEU A 9 4.19 5.33 -16.99
CA LEU A 9 2.79 5.11 -16.67
C LEU A 9 2.24 6.27 -15.81
N SER A 10 2.90 7.43 -15.86
CA SER A 10 2.53 8.59 -15.06
C SER A 10 1.18 9.19 -15.48
N TYR A 11 0.56 9.96 -14.58
CA TYR A 11 -0.72 10.66 -14.82
C TYR A 11 -1.87 9.73 -15.22
N ASN A 12 -2.00 8.62 -14.50
CA ASN A 12 -3.08 7.67 -14.67
C ASN A 12 -3.89 7.51 -13.38
N LYS A 13 -4.80 6.54 -13.38
CA LYS A 13 -5.60 6.14 -12.21
C LYS A 13 -5.21 4.73 -11.72
N LEU A 14 -3.97 4.31 -11.96
CA LEU A 14 -3.51 2.99 -11.57
C LEU A 14 -3.58 2.85 -10.04
N SER A 15 -4.03 1.70 -9.58
CA SER A 15 -4.19 1.39 -8.16
C SER A 15 -3.62 0.02 -7.82
N GLY A 16 -3.49 -0.29 -6.54
CA GLY A 16 -2.83 -1.50 -6.06
C GLY A 16 -1.34 -1.26 -5.82
N SER A 17 -0.58 -2.33 -5.62
CA SER A 17 0.85 -2.26 -5.30
C SER A 17 1.74 -2.21 -6.54
N ILE A 18 2.92 -1.61 -6.38
CA ILE A 18 4.00 -1.78 -7.36
C ILE A 18 4.40 -3.26 -7.37
N LEU A 19 4.39 -3.86 -8.55
CA LEU A 19 4.68 -5.28 -8.72
C LEU A 19 6.18 -5.56 -8.52
N PRO A 20 6.56 -6.53 -7.66
CA PRO A 20 7.95 -6.93 -7.46
C PRO A 20 8.67 -7.33 -8.76
N GLU A 21 7.92 -7.84 -9.74
CA GLU A 21 8.37 -8.27 -11.06
C GLU A 21 8.99 -7.14 -11.89
N PHE A 22 8.69 -5.86 -11.57
CA PHE A 22 9.38 -4.73 -12.20
C PHE A 22 10.89 -4.80 -11.99
N GLY A 23 11.35 -5.42 -10.89
CA GLY A 23 12.76 -5.70 -10.64
C GLY A 23 13.46 -6.56 -11.71
N ASN A 24 12.71 -7.21 -12.60
CA ASN A 24 13.24 -8.04 -13.69
C ASN A 24 13.49 -7.27 -14.99
N LEU A 25 13.09 -6.00 -15.08
CA LEU A 25 13.29 -5.16 -16.26
C LEU A 25 14.73 -4.61 -16.34
N LYS A 26 15.73 -5.50 -16.47
CA LYS A 26 17.16 -5.17 -16.30
C LYS A 26 17.71 -4.08 -17.22
N MET A 27 17.07 -3.86 -18.37
CA MET A 27 17.48 -2.85 -19.35
C MET A 27 16.84 -1.47 -19.12
N LEU A 28 15.90 -1.38 -18.17
CA LEU A 28 15.14 -0.15 -17.91
C LEU A 28 16.07 0.95 -17.37
N ARG A 29 16.00 2.15 -17.98
CA ARG A 29 16.73 3.34 -17.54
C ARG A 29 15.82 4.37 -16.86
N TYR A 30 14.55 4.43 -17.26
CA TYR A 30 13.57 5.37 -16.72
C TYR A 30 12.30 4.63 -16.30
N LEU A 31 11.90 4.79 -15.05
CA LEU A 31 10.65 4.29 -14.50
C LEU A 31 9.86 5.44 -13.89
N ASP A 32 8.76 5.82 -14.53
CA ASP A 32 7.89 6.90 -14.05
C ASP A 32 6.48 6.37 -13.77
N LEU A 33 6.08 6.42 -12.50
CA LEU A 33 4.75 6.03 -12.02
C LEU A 33 4.04 7.20 -11.30
N LYS A 34 4.52 8.43 -11.44
CA LYS A 34 4.00 9.56 -10.67
C LYS A 34 2.53 9.88 -11.00
N PHE A 35 1.85 10.57 -10.09
CA PHE A 35 0.44 10.95 -10.26
C PHE A 35 -0.46 9.75 -10.59
N ASN A 36 -0.53 8.80 -9.65
CA ASN A 36 -1.40 7.64 -9.70
C ASN A 36 -2.04 7.40 -8.32
N ASN A 37 -2.77 6.29 -8.17
CA ASN A 37 -3.39 5.85 -6.92
C ASN A 37 -2.70 4.59 -6.35
N LEU A 38 -1.41 4.38 -6.65
CA LEU A 38 -0.66 3.21 -6.18
C LEU A 38 -0.50 3.26 -4.66
N SER A 39 -0.52 2.09 -4.02
CA SER A 39 -0.51 1.94 -2.56
C SER A 39 0.38 0.78 -2.11
N GLY A 40 0.68 0.70 -0.81
CA GLY A 40 1.54 -0.34 -0.27
C GLY A 40 3.04 -0.02 -0.43
N PRO A 41 3.91 -0.99 -0.13
CA PRO A 41 5.36 -0.74 -0.03
C PRO A 41 6.03 -0.60 -1.39
N ILE A 42 7.16 0.10 -1.40
CA ILE A 42 8.13 0.04 -2.50
C ILE A 42 8.82 -1.33 -2.45
N PRO A 43 8.74 -2.18 -3.50
CA PRO A 43 9.38 -3.49 -3.49
C PRO A 43 10.90 -3.37 -3.46
N SER A 44 11.55 -4.08 -2.54
CA SER A 44 13.03 -4.14 -2.46
C SER A 44 13.66 -4.77 -3.72
N THR A 45 12.89 -5.58 -4.46
CA THR A 45 13.29 -6.21 -5.73
C THR A 45 13.61 -5.20 -6.82
N LEU A 46 13.16 -3.94 -6.72
CA LEU A 46 13.54 -2.87 -7.64
C LEU A 46 15.05 -2.59 -7.63
N ALA A 47 15.78 -3.01 -6.60
CA ALA A 47 17.25 -3.02 -6.61
C ALA A 47 17.85 -3.88 -7.74
N GLY A 48 17.04 -4.74 -8.37
CA GLY A 48 17.39 -5.50 -9.56
C GLY A 48 17.53 -4.67 -10.83
N LEU A 49 17.04 -3.43 -10.86
CA LEU A 49 17.09 -2.51 -12.01
C LEU A 49 18.47 -1.83 -12.12
N ARG A 50 19.52 -2.61 -12.35
CA ARG A 50 20.92 -2.15 -12.24
C ARG A 50 21.30 -0.99 -13.17
N ASN A 51 20.56 -0.77 -14.25
CA ASN A 51 20.79 0.31 -15.22
C ASN A 51 19.86 1.52 -15.02
N LEU A 52 19.07 1.54 -13.94
CA LEU A 52 18.10 2.60 -13.70
C LEU A 52 18.78 3.93 -13.39
N GLU A 53 18.32 4.98 -14.05
CA GLU A 53 18.85 6.33 -13.94
C GLU A 53 17.86 7.30 -13.33
N ALA A 54 16.57 7.09 -13.60
CA ALA A 54 15.50 7.88 -13.01
C ALA A 54 14.35 7.00 -12.52
N LEU A 55 13.88 7.31 -11.32
CA LEU A 55 12.70 6.73 -10.70
C LEU A 55 11.84 7.86 -10.12
N ASP A 56 10.60 7.97 -10.58
CA ASP A 56 9.64 8.92 -10.02
C ASP A 56 8.34 8.20 -9.62
N PHE A 57 8.11 8.10 -8.32
CA PHE A 57 6.89 7.54 -7.70
C PHE A 57 6.09 8.60 -6.95
N SER A 58 6.38 9.88 -7.16
CA SER A 58 5.73 10.98 -6.44
C SER A 58 4.22 11.03 -6.69
N HIS A 59 3.49 11.65 -5.76
CA HIS A 59 2.02 11.79 -5.86
C HIS A 59 1.30 10.44 -6.01
N ASN A 60 1.51 9.56 -5.04
CA ASN A 60 0.82 8.28 -4.90
C ASN A 60 0.39 8.09 -3.43
N LYS A 61 -0.02 6.88 -3.06
CA LYS A 61 -0.39 6.48 -1.69
C LYS A 61 0.55 5.38 -1.16
N LEU A 62 1.80 5.36 -1.61
CA LEU A 62 2.78 4.37 -1.18
C LEU A 62 3.07 4.52 0.31
N SER A 63 3.23 3.40 1.00
CA SER A 63 3.43 3.33 2.45
C SER A 63 4.64 2.47 2.79
N GLY A 64 4.96 2.32 4.08
CA GLY A 64 6.15 1.58 4.50
C GLY A 64 7.43 2.41 4.42
N THR A 65 8.57 1.72 4.45
CA THR A 65 9.90 2.35 4.40
C THR A 65 10.45 2.40 2.98
N ILE A 66 11.38 3.31 2.72
CA ILE A 66 12.20 3.28 1.50
C ILE A 66 13.21 2.13 1.64
N PRO A 67 13.21 1.10 0.78
CA PRO A 67 14.12 -0.04 0.93
C PRO A 67 15.58 0.39 0.78
N SER A 68 16.42 0.04 1.76
CA SER A 68 17.86 0.30 1.69
C SER A 68 18.55 -0.44 0.55
N SER A 69 17.93 -1.49 0.00
CA SER A 69 18.43 -2.19 -1.20
C SER A 69 18.59 -1.25 -2.40
N LEU A 70 17.82 -0.16 -2.47
CA LEU A 70 17.92 0.85 -3.52
C LEU A 70 19.25 1.64 -3.47
N GLU A 71 19.97 1.64 -2.34
CA GLU A 71 21.33 2.23 -2.25
C GLU A 71 22.32 1.53 -3.21
N SER A 72 22.00 0.31 -3.68
CA SER A 72 22.82 -0.45 -4.62
C SER A 72 22.65 -0.06 -6.09
N LEU A 73 21.76 0.89 -6.40
CA LEU A 73 21.54 1.41 -7.76
C LEU A 73 22.54 2.52 -8.08
N SER A 74 23.70 2.15 -8.61
CA SER A 74 24.83 3.07 -8.84
C SER A 74 24.57 4.14 -9.90
N PHE A 75 23.68 3.89 -10.86
CA PHE A 75 23.36 4.84 -11.94
C PHE A 75 22.18 5.76 -11.63
N LEU A 76 21.49 5.54 -10.50
CA LEU A 76 20.30 6.30 -10.16
C LEU A 76 20.68 7.75 -9.83
N SER A 77 20.32 8.67 -10.71
CA SER A 77 20.65 10.10 -10.61
C SER A 77 19.43 10.97 -10.33
N LYS A 78 18.23 10.44 -10.57
CA LYS A 78 16.96 11.08 -10.23
C LYS A 78 16.10 10.12 -9.44
N PHE A 79 15.71 10.54 -8.25
CA PHE A 79 14.83 9.79 -7.38
C PHE A 79 13.79 10.75 -6.80
N ASN A 80 12.52 10.40 -6.89
CA ASN A 80 11.45 11.21 -6.33
C ASN A 80 10.35 10.30 -5.77
N VAL A 81 10.06 10.46 -4.49
CA VAL A 81 8.99 9.76 -3.75
C VAL A 81 8.13 10.76 -2.98
N ALA A 82 8.18 12.04 -3.33
CA ALA A 82 7.44 13.10 -2.68
C ALA A 82 5.93 12.83 -2.70
N TYR A 83 5.22 13.36 -1.71
CA TYR A 83 3.76 13.27 -1.60
C TYR A 83 3.27 11.81 -1.65
N ASN A 84 3.75 11.00 -0.71
CA ASN A 84 3.30 9.64 -0.41
C ASN A 84 3.04 9.51 1.11
N GLN A 85 2.87 8.29 1.61
CA GLN A 85 2.66 7.96 3.02
C GLN A 85 3.84 7.13 3.56
N LEU A 86 5.06 7.38 3.06
CA LEU A 86 6.27 6.68 3.48
C LEU A 86 6.72 7.14 4.87
N HIS A 87 7.37 6.25 5.59
CA HIS A 87 7.84 6.51 6.96
C HIS A 87 9.23 5.92 7.22
N GLY A 88 9.82 6.33 8.34
CA GLY A 88 11.11 5.83 8.81
C GLY A 88 12.31 6.54 8.19
N LYS A 89 13.50 5.96 8.40
CA LYS A 89 14.76 6.59 8.02
C LYS A 89 14.96 6.55 6.50
N ILE A 90 15.27 7.72 5.92
CA ILE A 90 15.71 7.83 4.53
C ILE A 90 17.10 7.14 4.40
N PRO A 91 17.30 6.25 3.41
CA PRO A 91 18.62 5.71 3.10
C PRO A 91 19.63 6.83 2.83
N SER A 92 20.89 6.64 3.19
CA SER A 92 21.89 7.74 3.25
C SER A 92 23.20 7.41 2.55
N ARG A 93 23.32 6.19 1.98
CA ARG A 93 24.52 5.76 1.25
C ARG A 93 24.31 5.83 -0.26
N GLY A 94 25.43 5.76 -0.99
CA GLY A 94 25.42 5.81 -2.44
C GLY A 94 24.76 7.09 -2.95
N GLN A 95 23.93 6.95 -3.99
CA GLN A 95 23.29 8.10 -4.64
C GLN A 95 22.26 8.82 -3.77
N PHE A 96 21.71 8.15 -2.74
CA PHE A 96 20.77 8.78 -1.80
C PHE A 96 21.38 9.96 -1.05
N SER A 97 22.70 10.00 -0.93
CA SER A 97 23.38 11.12 -0.30
C SER A 97 23.24 12.45 -1.08
N SER A 98 22.90 12.37 -2.37
CA SER A 98 22.92 13.48 -3.33
C SER A 98 21.54 13.99 -3.74
N PHE A 99 20.46 13.26 -3.42
CA PHE A 99 19.12 13.67 -3.84
C PHE A 99 18.65 14.90 -3.07
N PRO A 100 17.94 15.84 -3.74
CA PRO A 100 17.45 17.04 -3.07
C PRO A 100 16.37 16.67 -2.03
N SER A 101 16.25 17.46 -0.97
CA SER A 101 15.21 17.28 0.06
C SER A 101 13.79 17.25 -0.52
N LEU A 102 13.58 17.96 -1.65
CA LEU A 102 12.31 17.95 -2.38
C LEU A 102 11.88 16.55 -2.86
N SER A 103 12.82 15.63 -3.09
CA SER A 103 12.52 14.25 -3.46
C SER A 103 11.74 13.47 -2.40
N PHE A 104 11.69 13.97 -1.16
CA PHE A 104 11.09 13.31 -0.01
C PHE A 104 9.94 14.10 0.61
N VAL A 105 9.69 15.34 0.17
CA VAL A 105 8.69 16.25 0.76
C VAL A 105 7.29 15.62 0.76
N GLY A 106 6.46 15.97 1.74
CA GLY A 106 5.07 15.49 1.80
C GLY A 106 4.88 14.07 2.34
N ASN A 107 5.96 13.39 2.75
CA ASN A 107 5.89 12.18 3.58
C ASN A 107 6.13 12.56 5.05
N ILE A 108 5.06 12.69 5.84
CA ILE A 108 5.13 13.29 7.18
C ILE A 108 6.02 12.53 8.18
N ASP A 109 6.14 11.21 8.01
CA ASP A 109 6.85 10.33 8.94
C ASP A 109 8.26 9.91 8.42
N LEU A 110 8.74 10.50 7.33
CA LEU A 110 10.13 10.30 6.89
C LEU A 110 11.08 11.14 7.77
N CYS A 111 12.14 10.49 8.23
CA CYS A 111 13.15 11.09 9.09
C CYS A 111 14.56 10.89 8.50
N GLY A 112 15.50 11.73 8.94
CA GLY A 112 16.91 11.67 8.54
C GLY A 112 17.45 13.04 8.17
N ASP A 113 18.69 13.05 7.68
CA ASP A 113 19.47 14.28 7.44
C ASP A 113 18.78 15.26 6.45
N TYR A 114 17.86 14.75 5.63
CA TYR A 114 17.17 15.49 4.58
C TYR A 114 15.81 16.09 5.00
N THR A 115 15.26 15.74 6.17
CA THR A 115 13.88 16.12 6.52
C THR A 115 13.74 17.07 7.71
N ASN A 116 14.82 17.61 8.27
CA ASN A 116 14.80 18.34 9.56
C ASN A 116 14.17 17.53 10.73
N ILE A 117 13.82 16.26 10.50
CA ILE A 117 13.17 15.35 11.45
C ILE A 117 14.20 14.31 11.86
N ILE A 118 14.56 14.33 13.14
CA ILE A 118 15.49 13.36 13.72
C ILE A 118 14.79 12.00 13.84
N CYS A 119 15.44 10.95 13.38
CA CYS A 119 14.96 9.58 13.57
C CYS A 119 15.11 9.14 15.04
N THR A 120 14.11 9.45 15.87
CA THR A 120 13.99 8.91 17.23
C THR A 120 13.08 7.68 17.21
N LYS A 121 13.32 6.72 18.11
CA LYS A 121 12.45 5.52 18.26
C LYS A 121 10.98 5.86 18.56
N SER A 122 10.67 7.12 18.95
CA SER A 122 9.30 7.62 19.17
C SER A 122 8.53 7.93 17.90
N ASN A 123 9.21 8.12 16.76
CA ASN A 123 8.60 8.44 15.45
C ASN A 123 8.48 7.19 14.55
N ILE A 124 8.78 6.00 15.09
CA ILE A 124 8.50 4.73 14.44
C ILE A 124 7.09 4.32 14.89
N PRO A 125 6.10 4.18 13.98
CA PRO A 125 4.80 3.65 14.34
C PRO A 125 5.01 2.29 15.00
N ARG A 126 4.63 2.17 16.28
CA ARG A 126 4.69 0.91 17.01
C ARG A 126 3.87 -0.10 16.21
N GLU A 127 4.49 -1.19 15.76
CA GLU A 127 3.73 -2.40 15.41
C GLU A 127 2.80 -2.66 16.60
N ALA A 128 1.50 -2.73 16.35
CA ALA A 128 0.52 -2.99 17.38
C ALA A 128 0.73 -4.42 17.92
N THR A 129 1.59 -4.55 18.92
CA THR A 129 1.63 -5.75 19.76
C THR A 129 0.31 -5.80 20.52
N HIS A 130 -0.53 -6.75 20.15
CA HIS A 130 -1.72 -7.15 20.89
C HIS A 130 -1.32 -7.46 22.35
N GLN A 131 -1.55 -6.51 23.25
CA GLN A 131 -1.43 -6.74 24.69
C GLN A 131 -2.81 -6.57 25.30
N SER A 132 -3.47 -7.72 25.42
CA SER A 132 -4.66 -7.92 26.23
C SER A 132 -4.31 -7.63 27.69
N HIS A 133 -4.77 -6.49 28.20
CA HIS A 133 -4.72 -6.17 29.63
C HIS A 133 -6.04 -6.64 30.24
N ARG A 134 -5.96 -7.68 31.08
CA ARG A 134 -7.06 -8.12 31.95
C ARG A 134 -7.13 -7.17 33.13
N ASP A 135 -8.24 -6.45 33.25
CA ASP A 135 -8.66 -5.86 34.52
C ASP A 135 -9.87 -6.63 35.04
N GLU A 136 -9.68 -7.33 36.16
CA GLU A 136 -10.75 -7.95 36.93
C GLU A 136 -11.43 -6.93 37.84
N SER A 137 -12.74 -7.18 38.00
CA SER A 137 -13.61 -6.82 39.12
C SER A 137 -14.36 -5.49 39.03
N PHE A 138 -15.65 -5.60 38.66
CA PHE A 138 -16.70 -5.10 39.54
C PHE A 138 -17.85 -6.10 39.58
N THR A 139 -18.05 -6.64 40.77
CA THR A 139 -19.03 -7.65 41.17
C THR A 139 -20.45 -7.08 41.16
N ASN A 140 -21.42 -7.86 40.63
CA ASN A 140 -22.82 -8.04 41.07
C ASN A 140 -23.84 -8.02 39.92
N GLY A 141 -24.39 -9.19 39.58
CA GLY A 141 -25.59 -9.32 38.74
C GLY A 141 -25.82 -10.70 38.11
N ILE A 142 -26.18 -11.68 38.94
CA ILE A 142 -26.97 -12.92 38.65
C ILE A 142 -26.80 -13.61 37.26
N ILE A 143 -26.30 -14.84 37.34
CA ILE A 143 -26.18 -15.90 36.33
C ILE A 143 -27.51 -16.22 35.63
N VAL A 144 -27.55 -16.28 34.28
CA VAL A 144 -28.16 -17.40 33.53
C VAL A 144 -27.42 -17.54 32.18
N GLY A 145 -26.85 -18.72 31.94
CA GLY A 145 -26.20 -19.07 30.67
C GLY A 145 -27.17 -19.13 29.49
N GLY A 146 -26.63 -18.94 28.28
CA GLY A 146 -27.36 -19.21 27.06
C GLY A 146 -26.87 -18.39 25.88
N ALA A 147 -26.28 -19.07 24.90
CA ALA A 147 -26.16 -18.56 23.55
C ALA A 147 -27.53 -18.04 23.04
N PHE A 148 -27.51 -17.12 22.07
CA PHE A 148 -28.64 -16.67 21.21
C PHE A 148 -29.45 -15.39 21.56
N GLY A 149 -28.99 -14.50 22.45
CA GLY A 149 -29.85 -13.41 22.92
C GLY A 149 -29.88 -12.04 22.20
N PHE A 150 -28.89 -11.63 21.40
CA PHE A 150 -28.74 -10.20 21.05
C PHE A 150 -28.51 -9.88 19.57
N VAL A 151 -29.23 -10.58 18.68
CA VAL A 151 -29.53 -10.07 17.32
C VAL A 151 -30.93 -9.41 17.25
N PHE A 152 -31.74 -9.46 18.31
CA PHE A 152 -33.19 -9.20 18.19
C PHE A 152 -33.71 -7.81 18.57
N VAL A 153 -32.88 -6.81 18.88
CA VAL A 153 -33.41 -5.49 19.30
C VAL A 153 -33.36 -4.41 18.21
N PHE A 154 -32.58 -4.56 17.14
CA PHE A 154 -32.56 -3.57 16.04
C PHE A 154 -32.98 -4.09 14.66
N GLY A 155 -33.33 -5.38 14.54
CA GLY A 155 -33.83 -5.95 13.27
C GLY A 155 -35.33 -5.72 13.00
N ALA A 156 -36.12 -5.38 14.02
CA ALA A 156 -37.58 -5.37 13.91
C ALA A 156 -38.19 -4.03 13.47
N SER A 157 -37.41 -2.95 13.28
CA SER A 157 -37.95 -1.63 12.94
C SER A 157 -37.59 -1.10 11.54
N LEU A 158 -36.83 -1.84 10.73
CA LEU A 158 -36.48 -1.43 9.35
C LEU A 158 -36.79 -2.47 8.27
N PHE A 159 -37.32 -3.64 8.64
CA PHE A 159 -37.60 -4.69 7.67
C PHE A 159 -38.82 -4.45 6.73
N PRO A 160 -39.79 -3.55 7.00
CA PRO A 160 -40.89 -3.35 6.05
C PRO A 160 -40.52 -2.57 4.77
N GLU A 161 -39.44 -1.79 4.75
CA GLU A 161 -39.14 -0.88 3.62
C GLU A 161 -38.41 -1.58 2.45
N ILE A 162 -37.62 -2.63 2.73
CA ILE A 162 -36.71 -3.25 1.76
C ILE A 162 -37.45 -4.12 0.75
N LEU A 163 -38.62 -4.67 1.10
CA LEU A 163 -39.41 -5.51 0.18
C LEU A 163 -40.25 -4.72 -0.84
N ARG A 164 -40.38 -3.39 -0.70
CA ARG A 164 -41.04 -2.56 -1.74
C ARG A 164 -40.13 -2.25 -2.92
N TYR A 165 -38.80 -2.38 -2.77
CA TYR A 165 -37.82 -2.09 -3.83
C TYR A 165 -37.34 -3.31 -4.61
N ALA A 166 -37.66 -4.53 -4.17
CA ALA A 166 -37.29 -5.75 -4.89
C ALA A 166 -38.36 -6.12 -5.93
N GLY A 167 -38.21 -5.65 -7.17
CA GLY A 167 -39.01 -6.11 -8.31
C GLY A 167 -38.77 -7.59 -8.67
N PRO A 168 -39.67 -8.25 -9.43
CA PRO A 168 -39.61 -9.70 -9.64
C PRO A 168 -38.41 -10.10 -10.52
N MET A 169 -37.53 -10.95 -9.98
CA MET A 169 -36.39 -11.51 -10.70
C MET A 169 -36.86 -12.59 -11.71
N LYS A 170 -36.55 -12.42 -12.99
CA LYS A 170 -36.78 -13.45 -14.02
C LYS A 170 -35.76 -14.59 -13.86
N ARG A 171 -36.28 -15.82 -13.81
CA ARG A 171 -35.53 -17.07 -13.62
C ARG A 171 -34.68 -17.39 -14.87
N LEU A 172 -33.35 -17.29 -14.78
CA LEU A 172 -32.44 -17.80 -15.82
C LEU A 172 -32.37 -19.34 -15.74
N ARG A 173 -32.74 -20.01 -16.84
CA ARG A 173 -32.55 -21.46 -17.00
C ARG A 173 -31.06 -21.74 -17.21
N THR A 174 -30.50 -22.63 -16.41
CA THR A 174 -29.17 -23.19 -16.62
C THR A 174 -29.25 -24.27 -17.70
N HIS A 175 -28.54 -24.07 -18.83
CA HIS A 175 -28.25 -25.14 -19.77
C HIS A 175 -27.09 -25.98 -19.20
N LYS A 176 -27.36 -27.26 -18.88
CA LYS A 176 -26.31 -28.27 -18.67
C LYS A 176 -25.62 -28.54 -20.00
N LEU A 177 -24.32 -28.26 -20.10
CA LEU A 177 -23.46 -28.92 -21.10
C LEU A 177 -23.00 -30.27 -20.52
N SER A 178 -23.48 -31.34 -21.13
CA SER A 178 -22.97 -32.70 -20.93
C SER A 178 -21.76 -32.87 -21.84
N ILE A 179 -20.62 -33.18 -21.25
CA ILE A 179 -19.39 -33.55 -21.95
C ILE A 179 -19.51 -35.06 -22.23
N ASN A 180 -19.46 -35.47 -23.49
CA ASN A 180 -19.32 -36.88 -23.86
C ASN A 180 -17.92 -37.11 -24.43
N PRO A 181 -17.23 -38.21 -24.05
CA PRO A 181 -15.90 -38.52 -24.56
C PRO A 181 -15.98 -39.41 -25.81
N THR A 182 -15.21 -39.04 -26.83
CA THR A 182 -14.49 -39.91 -27.77
C THR A 182 -13.33 -39.12 -28.34
#